data_AF-A0A7C2FVF7-F1
#
_entry.id   AF-A0A7C2FVF7-F1
#
_cell.length_a   1.000
_cell.length_b   1.000
_cell.length_c   1.000
_cell.angle_alpha   90.00
_cell.angle_beta   90.00
_cell.angle_gamma   90.00
#
_symmetry.space_group_name_H-M   'P 1'
#
loop_
_entity.id
_entity.type
_entity.pdbx_description
1 polymer ?
#
loop_
_entity_poly.entity_id
_entity_poly.type
_entity_poly.pdbx_seq_one_letter_code
_entity_poly.pdbx_strand_id
1 'polypeptide(L)'
;MFEKGAGLADQSRSAAEWYERTYGPAKARFGERQERFETLSGIEVKPLYTPEDLAGWDYLTRVGYPGEYPFTRGIQPTMYRGRLWTMRQYAGYADAEESNRRYKFLLAQGQTGLS
;
A
#
# COMPACT_ATOMS: atom_id res chain seq x y z
N MET A 1 15.79 -25.01 32.97
CA MET A 1 16.71 -23.88 33.22
C MET A 1 16.80 -23.10 31.92
N PHE A 2 15.91 -22.13 31.72
CA PHE A 2 15.86 -21.33 30.50
C PHE A 2 16.73 -20.10 30.74
N GLU A 3 17.87 -20.02 30.06
CA GLU A 3 18.75 -18.84 30.15
C GLU A 3 18.00 -17.60 29.63
N LYS A 4 17.63 -16.73 30.57
CA LYS A 4 17.36 -15.32 30.31
C LYS A 4 18.70 -14.65 30.04
N GLY A 5 19.00 -14.28 28.78
CA GLY A 5 20.32 -13.72 28.48
C GLY A 5 20.53 -13.10 27.10
N ALA A 6 19.52 -12.49 26.48
CA ALA A 6 19.74 -11.52 25.41
C ALA A 6 18.88 -10.29 25.71
N GLY A 7 19.38 -9.44 26.61
CA GLY A 7 18.72 -8.18 26.96
C GLY A 7 18.67 -7.23 25.76
N LEU A 8 17.86 -6.17 25.86
CA LEU A 8 17.77 -5.05 24.90
C LEU A 8 19.14 -4.53 24.40
N ALA A 9 20.24 -4.82 25.08
CA ALA A 9 21.60 -4.48 24.70
C ALA A 9 22.08 -5.11 23.37
N ASP A 10 21.52 -6.24 22.93
CA ASP A 10 21.93 -6.90 21.68
C ASP A 10 21.12 -6.47 20.45
N GLN A 11 20.09 -5.63 20.64
CA GLN A 11 19.26 -5.14 19.54
C GLN A 11 19.95 -3.97 18.82
N SER A 12 19.87 -3.96 17.50
CA SER A 12 20.29 -2.81 16.68
C SER A 12 19.46 -1.57 17.03
N ARG A 13 20.14 -0.43 17.16
CA ARG A 13 19.52 0.84 17.56
C ARG A 13 19.19 1.75 16.38
N SER A 14 19.64 1.38 15.18
CA SER A 14 19.32 2.07 13.92
C SER A 14 19.19 1.06 12.77
N ALA A 15 18.61 1.51 11.66
CA ALA A 15 18.53 0.71 10.44
C ALA A 15 19.92 0.35 9.91
N ALA A 16 20.88 1.30 9.99
CA ALA A 16 22.27 1.09 9.58
C ALA A 16 22.97 0.02 10.45
N GLU A 17 22.79 0.09 11.77
CA GLU A 17 23.36 -0.92 12.67
C GLU A 17 22.76 -2.31 12.40
N TRP A 18 21.47 -2.38 12.11
CA TRP A 18 20.81 -3.63 11.72
C TRP A 18 21.35 -4.18 10.41
N TYR A 19 21.57 -3.30 9.42
CA TYR A 19 22.11 -3.69 8.13
C TYR A 19 23.50 -4.33 8.28
N GLU A 20 24.38 -3.72 9.05
CA GLU A 20 25.75 -4.21 9.25
C GLU A 20 25.82 -5.45 10.16
N ARG A 21 25.10 -5.45 11.29
CA ARG A 21 25.25 -6.49 12.31
C ARG A 21 24.42 -7.75 12.03
N THR A 22 23.28 -7.59 11.37
CA THR A 22 22.29 -8.67 11.26
C THR A 22 22.05 -9.05 9.81
N TYR A 23 21.68 -8.08 8.98
CA TYR A 23 21.24 -8.35 7.61
C TYR A 23 22.39 -8.72 6.68
N GLY A 24 23.46 -7.92 6.65
CA GLY A 24 24.63 -8.12 5.80
C GLY A 24 25.28 -9.49 5.97
N PRO A 25 25.56 -9.96 7.21
CA PRO A 25 26.10 -11.29 7.45
C PRO A 25 25.16 -12.42 7.00
N ALA A 26 23.84 -12.27 7.23
CA ALA A 26 22.86 -13.25 6.78
C ALA A 26 22.78 -13.30 5.25
N LYS A 27 22.74 -12.14 4.59
CA LYS A 27 22.76 -12.01 3.13
C LYS A 27 24.04 -12.57 2.53
N ALA A 28 25.21 -12.35 3.14
CA ALA A 28 26.47 -12.91 2.66
C ALA A 28 26.51 -14.44 2.78
N ARG A 29 25.91 -14.99 3.85
CA ARG A 29 25.90 -16.44 4.11
C ARG A 29 24.88 -17.20 3.27
N PHE A 30 23.68 -16.64 3.12
CA PHE A 30 22.53 -17.35 2.53
C PHE A 30 22.09 -16.76 1.19
N GLY A 31 22.56 -15.57 0.83
CA GLY A 31 22.10 -14.83 -0.33
C GLY A 31 20.68 -14.27 -0.16
N GLU A 32 20.23 -13.60 -1.21
CA GLU A 32 18.82 -13.28 -1.42
C GLU A 32 18.30 -14.02 -2.65
N ARG A 33 16.98 -14.09 -2.80
CA ARG A 33 16.34 -14.75 -3.95
C ARG A 33 16.57 -14.02 -5.27
N GLN A 34 16.87 -12.73 -5.21
CA GLN A 34 17.10 -11.85 -6.35
C GLN A 34 18.20 -10.86 -6.00
N GLU A 35 18.92 -10.38 -7.02
CA GLU A 35 19.93 -9.33 -6.82
C GLU A 35 19.29 -7.98 -6.45
N ARG A 36 18.12 -7.68 -7.04
CA ARG A 36 17.31 -6.49 -6.77
C ARG A 36 15.85 -6.89 -6.66
N PHE A 37 15.15 -6.28 -5.71
CA PHE A 37 13.70 -6.38 -5.59
C PHE A 37 13.10 -5.09 -6.13
N GLU A 38 12.30 -5.19 -7.18
CA GLU A 38 11.68 -4.04 -7.81
C GLU A 38 10.17 -4.24 -7.96
N THR A 39 9.43 -3.14 -7.90
CA THR A 39 8.02 -3.13 -8.29
C THR A 39 7.86 -3.27 -9.80
N LEU A 40 6.64 -3.52 -10.28
CA LEU A 40 6.34 -3.54 -11.72
C LEU A 40 6.67 -2.23 -12.45
N SER A 41 6.84 -1.13 -11.71
CA SER A 41 7.21 0.19 -12.25
C SER A 41 8.72 0.47 -12.16
N GLY A 42 9.55 -0.52 -11.79
CA GLY A 42 11.01 -0.38 -11.69
C GLY A 42 11.50 0.38 -10.46
N ILE A 43 10.64 0.56 -9.44
CA ILE A 43 11.06 1.17 -8.17
C ILE A 43 11.69 0.08 -7.30
N GLU A 44 12.95 0.28 -6.93
CA GLU A 44 13.69 -0.60 -6.03
C GLU A 44 13.09 -0.58 -4.61
N VAL A 45 12.94 -1.78 -4.04
CA VAL A 45 12.33 -2.02 -2.74
C VAL A 45 13.44 -2.41 -1.76
N LYS A 46 13.65 -1.57 -0.75
CA LYS A 46 14.62 -1.84 0.31
C LYS A 46 14.18 -3.06 1.14
N PRO A 47 15.11 -3.82 1.72
CA PRO A 47 14.77 -4.94 2.60
C PRO A 47 14.06 -4.52 3.90
N LEU A 48 14.17 -3.25 4.27
CA LEU A 48 13.53 -2.66 5.44
C LEU A 48 13.28 -1.17 5.19
N TYR A 49 12.10 -0.69 5.61
CA TYR A 49 11.78 0.73 5.74
C TYR A 49 11.48 1.03 7.21
N THR A 50 11.97 2.15 7.71
CA THR A 50 11.96 2.55 9.12
C THR A 50 11.55 4.02 9.26
N PRO A 51 11.34 4.54 10.49
CA PRO A 51 11.15 5.98 10.68
C PRO A 51 12.31 6.83 10.16
N GLU A 52 13.54 6.30 10.06
CA GLU A 52 14.69 7.00 9.50
C GLU A 52 14.49 7.32 8.01
N ASP A 53 13.74 6.49 7.28
CA ASP A 53 13.39 6.72 5.87
C ASP A 53 12.39 7.87 5.68
N LEU A 54 11.84 8.40 6.78
CA LEU A 54 10.98 9.59 6.82
C LEU A 54 11.74 10.82 7.34
N ALA A 55 13.07 10.79 7.41
CA ALA A 55 13.87 11.95 7.82
C ALA A 55 13.60 13.16 6.90
N GLY A 56 13.25 14.31 7.49
CA GLY A 56 12.90 15.53 6.75
C GLY A 56 11.51 15.49 6.11
N TRP A 57 10.70 14.48 6.40
CA TRP A 57 9.36 14.33 5.88
C TRP A 57 8.35 15.04 6.77
N ASP A 58 7.56 15.94 6.19
CA ASP A 58 6.49 16.66 6.89
C ASP A 58 5.12 16.01 6.61
N TYR A 59 4.49 15.53 7.68
CA TYR A 59 3.18 14.89 7.60
C TYR A 59 2.11 15.78 6.98
N LEU A 60 2.07 17.07 7.36
CA LEU A 60 0.98 17.94 6.94
C LEU A 60 1.05 18.27 5.45
N THR A 61 2.25 18.49 4.90
CA THR A 61 2.41 18.77 3.46
C THR A 61 2.45 17.54 2.57
N ARG A 62 2.83 16.36 3.08
CA ARG A 62 2.96 15.13 2.28
C ARG A 62 1.74 14.23 2.34
N VAL A 63 1.05 14.16 3.48
CA VAL A 63 -0.09 13.26 3.70
C VAL A 63 -1.36 14.01 4.11
N GLY A 64 -1.29 14.87 5.13
CA GLY A 64 -2.42 15.66 5.61
C GLY A 64 -3.60 14.85 6.15
N TYR A 65 -4.80 15.45 6.08
CA TYR A 65 -6.06 14.86 6.51
C TYR A 65 -6.99 14.60 5.30
N PRO A 66 -7.87 13.58 5.34
CA PRO A 66 -8.80 13.33 4.24
C PRO A 66 -9.74 14.52 4.05
N GLY A 67 -10.05 14.87 2.80
CA GLY A 67 -10.85 16.04 2.46
C GLY A 67 -10.10 17.37 2.43
N GLU A 68 -8.80 17.38 2.74
CA GLU A 68 -7.94 18.57 2.71
C GLU A 68 -6.72 18.33 1.81
N TYR A 69 -6.18 19.40 1.21
CA TYR A 69 -4.90 19.31 0.47
C TYR A 69 -3.81 18.71 1.37
N PRO A 70 -2.93 17.81 0.90
CA PRO A 70 -2.72 17.36 -0.48
C PRO A 70 -3.63 16.21 -0.95
N PHE A 71 -4.67 15.87 -0.19
CA PHE A 71 -5.64 14.80 -0.48
C PHE A 71 -5.05 13.39 -0.58
N THR A 72 -3.82 13.16 -0.10
CA THR A 72 -3.17 11.85 -0.10
C THR A 72 -4.01 10.79 0.60
N ARG A 73 -4.77 11.17 1.64
CA ARG A 73 -5.68 10.28 2.38
C ARG A 73 -7.10 10.20 1.79
N GLY A 74 -7.34 10.85 0.66
CA GLY A 74 -8.61 10.88 -0.04
C GLY A 74 -9.25 12.28 -0.11
N ILE A 75 -10.05 12.50 -1.17
CA ILE A 75 -10.67 13.79 -1.47
C ILE A 75 -11.93 14.11 -0.63
N GLN A 76 -12.48 13.14 0.10
CA GLN A 76 -13.67 13.32 0.94
C GLN A 76 -13.30 13.12 2.42
N PRO A 77 -13.79 13.95 3.35
CA PRO A 77 -13.43 13.84 4.77
C PRO A 77 -13.94 12.54 5.42
N THR A 78 -15.09 12.02 4.98
CA THR A 78 -15.70 10.80 5.55
C THR A 78 -15.42 9.54 4.73
N MET A 79 -14.87 9.68 3.52
CA MET A 79 -14.60 8.59 2.57
C MET A 79 -15.74 7.56 2.55
N TYR A 80 -15.40 6.26 2.61
CA TYR A 80 -16.34 5.16 2.51
C TYR A 80 -17.14 4.88 3.79
N ARG A 81 -16.89 5.61 4.89
CA ARG A 81 -17.79 5.62 6.05
C ARG A 81 -19.04 6.45 5.76
N GLY A 82 -18.92 7.47 4.91
CA GLY A 82 -20.05 8.31 4.48
C GLY A 82 -20.76 7.73 3.25
N ARG A 83 -20.00 7.45 2.18
CA ARG A 83 -20.55 6.90 0.93
C ARG A 83 -19.56 5.92 0.32
N LEU A 84 -20.01 4.71 0.03
CA LEU A 84 -19.22 3.72 -0.71
C LEU A 84 -18.84 4.24 -2.10
N TRP A 85 -17.78 3.66 -2.68
CA TRP A 85 -17.45 3.93 -4.07
C TRP A 85 -18.60 3.51 -5.00
N THR A 86 -18.71 4.15 -6.16
CA THR A 86 -19.68 3.75 -7.17
C THR A 86 -19.26 2.40 -7.75
N MET A 87 -20.05 1.36 -7.51
CA MET A 87 -19.91 0.10 -8.24
C MET A 87 -20.34 0.33 -9.69
N ARG A 88 -19.37 0.28 -10.61
CA ARG A 88 -19.55 0.60 -12.03
C ARG A 88 -18.84 -0.44 -12.89
N GLN A 89 -19.58 -1.49 -13.24
CA GLN A 89 -19.15 -2.47 -14.23
C GLN A 89 -19.29 -1.87 -15.63
N TYR A 90 -18.23 -1.97 -16.42
CA TYR A 90 -18.31 -1.75 -17.86
C TYR A 90 -19.23 -2.81 -18.46
N ALA A 91 -20.26 -2.35 -19.16
CA ALA A 91 -21.24 -3.19 -19.80
C ALA A 91 -21.68 -2.56 -21.12
N GLY A 92 -21.96 -3.40 -22.09
CA GLY A 92 -22.31 -3.00 -23.44
C GLY A 92 -22.22 -4.23 -24.31
N TYR A 93 -23.21 -4.46 -25.15
CA TYR A 93 -23.28 -5.66 -25.96
C TYR A 93 -23.98 -5.35 -27.27
N ALA A 94 -23.28 -5.62 -28.38
CA ALA A 94 -23.73 -5.46 -29.76
C ALA A 94 -24.51 -4.15 -30.03
N ASP A 95 -25.83 -4.18 -29.90
CA ASP A 95 -26.72 -3.04 -30.16
C ASP A 95 -27.23 -2.33 -28.89
N ALA A 96 -27.99 -1.25 -29.11
CA ALA A 96 -28.51 -0.42 -28.03
C ALA A 96 -29.55 -1.15 -27.16
N GLU A 97 -30.36 -2.05 -27.74
CA GLU A 97 -31.41 -2.76 -27.02
C GLU A 97 -30.81 -3.83 -26.11
N GLU A 98 -29.81 -4.57 -26.60
CA GLU A 98 -29.07 -5.56 -25.82
C GLU A 98 -28.28 -4.92 -24.68
N SER A 99 -27.62 -3.79 -24.96
CA SER A 99 -26.95 -2.99 -23.94
C SER A 99 -27.95 -2.49 -22.88
N ASN A 100 -29.13 -2.00 -23.29
CA ASN A 100 -30.17 -1.57 -22.35
C ASN A 100 -30.69 -2.71 -21.46
N ARG A 101 -30.91 -3.90 -22.03
CA ARG A 101 -31.29 -5.10 -21.28
C ARG A 101 -30.23 -5.45 -20.23
N ARG A 102 -28.95 -5.40 -20.60
CA ARG A 102 -27.83 -5.66 -19.68
C ARG A 102 -27.77 -4.62 -18.57
N TYR A 103 -27.93 -3.34 -18.88
CA TYR A 103 -27.93 -2.28 -17.86
C TYR A 103 -29.05 -2.44 -16.84
N LYS A 104 -30.27 -2.73 -17.28
CA LYS A 104 -31.40 -2.99 -16.38
C LYS A 104 -31.14 -4.17 -15.45
N PHE A 105 -30.59 -5.26 -16.00
CA PHE A 105 -30.17 -6.41 -15.19
C PHE A 105 -29.16 -6.01 -14.12
N LEU A 106 -28.12 -5.25 -14.48
CA LEU A 106 -27.07 -4.84 -13.55
C LEU A 106 -27.58 -3.91 -12.43
N LEU A 107 -28.46 -2.97 -12.76
CA LEU A 107 -29.13 -2.13 -11.76
C LEU A 107 -29.94 -3.00 -10.78
N ALA A 108 -30.66 -4.01 -11.27
CA ALA A 108 -31.41 -4.93 -10.44
C ALA A 108 -30.52 -5.79 -9.53
N GLN A 109 -29.25 -6.00 -9.90
CA GLN A 109 -28.25 -6.71 -9.08
C GLN A 109 -27.47 -5.78 -8.12
N GLY A 110 -27.89 -4.52 -7.97
CA GLY A 110 -27.31 -3.59 -7.00
C GLY A 110 -26.15 -2.72 -7.53
N GLN A 111 -25.95 -2.68 -8.85
CA GLN A 111 -25.01 -1.73 -9.45
C GLN A 111 -25.53 -0.30 -9.33
N THR A 112 -24.66 0.65 -8.96
CA THR A 112 -25.04 2.05 -8.70
C THR A 112 -24.53 3.05 -9.74
N GLY A 113 -23.81 2.58 -10.77
CA GLY A 113 -23.40 3.39 -11.91
C GLY A 113 -23.21 2.55 -13.16
N LEU A 114 -23.58 3.04 -14.34
CA LEU A 114 -23.52 2.32 -15.61
C LEU A 114 -22.46 2.93 -16.53
N SER A 115 -21.61 2.11 -17.15
CA SER A 115 -20.55 2.54 -18.06
C SER A 115 -20.37 1.61 -19.23
#